data_AF-A0A9J6DFK5-F1
#
_entry.id   AF-A0A9J6DFK5-F1
#
_cell.length_a   1.000
_cell.length_b   1.000
_cell.length_c   1.000
_cell.angle_alpha   90.00
_cell.angle_beta   90.00
_cell.angle_gamma   90.00
#
_symmetry.space_group_name_H-M   'P 1'
#
loop_
_entity.id
_entity.type
_entity.pdbx_description
1 polymer ?
#
loop_
_entity_poly.entity_id
_entity_poly.type
_entity_poly.pdbx_seq_one_letter_code
_entity_poly.pdbx_strand_id
1 'polypeptide(L)'
;MSRSRLYLLHSLEAAAPGGEACFGGFQPSNGHGTRVCKILRAEWLRQARMYRDALFLPLLHDQHVMHKKTRWREYTGRIDHVVDYLWQGELRRLRSQFSTTRRGSTGVVHTYGDIALPDFVMKTLGLGPKFAVEKRRTPTELLATVRQVANCAPPEDTDRCVSEGLDVLLRERSCHHVLEASLLAQSERLEREGYPRTLLVSVAEAMHRKRKRLGTVCNSDGTTAEKREKAILSLGLLTLSGVHAFLLLRVCEILAFQPPHGVL
;
A
#
# COMPACT_ATOMS: atom_id res chain seq x y z
N MET A 1 -0.09 -8.07 -39.91
CA MET A 1 -0.25 -7.23 -38.70
C MET A 1 -0.79 -5.87 -39.13
N SER A 2 -1.96 -5.43 -38.66
CA SER A 2 -2.62 -4.24 -39.21
C SER A 2 -2.04 -2.92 -38.65
N ARG A 3 -2.04 -1.87 -39.48
CA ARG A 3 -1.57 -0.51 -39.15
C ARG A 3 -2.27 0.10 -37.92
N SER A 4 -3.48 -0.35 -37.60
CA SER A 4 -4.23 0.04 -36.40
C SER A 4 -3.55 -0.40 -35.10
N ARG A 5 -2.79 -1.51 -35.11
CA ARG A 5 -2.05 -2.01 -33.94
C ARG A 5 -0.81 -1.15 -33.60
N LEU A 6 -0.24 -0.45 -34.59
CA LEU A 6 0.93 0.43 -34.44
C LEU A 6 0.55 1.83 -33.93
N TYR A 7 -0.54 2.41 -34.43
CA TYR A 7 -1.07 3.69 -33.92
C TYR A 7 -1.56 3.58 -32.46
N LEU A 8 -2.08 2.41 -32.08
CA LEU A 8 -2.48 2.11 -30.71
C LEU A 8 -1.30 2.01 -29.75
N LEU A 9 -0.21 1.33 -30.11
CA LEU A 9 1.00 1.26 -29.27
C LEU A 9 1.64 2.64 -29.06
N HIS A 10 1.63 3.50 -30.08
CA HIS A 10 2.18 4.87 -30.00
C HIS A 10 1.37 5.80 -29.08
N SER A 11 0.03 5.66 -29.07
CA SER A 11 -0.83 6.46 -28.18
C SER A 11 -0.79 5.98 -26.72
N LEU A 12 -0.39 4.71 -26.52
CA LEU A 12 -0.23 4.05 -25.21
C LEU A 12 1.02 4.50 -24.44
N GLU A 13 2.10 4.88 -25.12
CA GLU A 13 3.31 5.44 -24.48
C GLU A 13 3.13 6.90 -24.03
N ALA A 14 2.26 7.66 -24.69
CA ALA A 14 2.06 9.08 -24.42
C ALA A 14 1.23 9.37 -23.15
N ALA A 15 0.40 8.43 -22.69
CA ALA A 15 -0.53 8.63 -21.57
C ALA A 15 -0.05 8.06 -20.22
N ALA A 16 1.01 7.25 -20.21
CA ALA A 16 1.61 6.81 -18.96
C ALA A 16 2.40 8.00 -18.38
N PRO A 17 2.01 8.56 -17.22
CA PRO A 17 2.79 9.64 -16.63
C PRO A 17 4.24 9.18 -16.54
N GLY A 18 5.15 10.00 -17.10
CA GLY A 18 6.59 9.76 -17.02
C GLY A 18 6.95 9.45 -15.56
N GLY A 19 7.83 8.47 -15.31
CA GLY A 19 8.11 8.01 -13.94
C GLY A 19 8.57 9.13 -12.99
N GLU A 20 9.04 10.26 -13.53
CA GLU A 20 9.32 11.49 -12.79
C GLU A 20 8.10 12.02 -12.01
N ALA A 21 6.88 11.87 -12.55
CA ALA A 21 5.65 12.29 -11.88
C ALA A 21 5.33 11.44 -10.64
N CYS A 22 5.74 10.16 -10.62
CA CYS A 22 5.46 9.27 -9.49
C CYS A 22 6.31 9.59 -8.26
N PHE A 23 7.49 10.18 -8.44
CA PHE A 23 8.43 10.45 -7.35
C PHE A 23 8.71 11.95 -7.14
N GLY A 24 8.06 12.84 -7.89
CA GLY A 24 8.19 14.29 -7.73
C GLY A 24 9.64 14.78 -7.87
N GLY A 25 10.41 14.17 -8.80
CA GLY A 25 11.82 14.50 -9.01
C GLY A 25 12.81 13.87 -8.02
N PHE A 26 12.35 13.16 -6.99
CA PHE A 26 13.25 12.44 -6.08
C PHE A 26 13.64 11.08 -6.65
N GLN A 27 14.92 10.71 -6.60
CA GLN A 27 15.35 9.36 -6.94
C GLN A 27 15.10 8.40 -5.76
N PRO A 28 14.13 7.48 -5.87
CA PRO A 28 13.83 6.56 -4.78
C PRO A 28 14.94 5.53 -4.58
N SER A 29 15.26 5.21 -3.31
CA SER A 29 16.14 4.08 -2.99
C SER A 29 15.60 2.74 -3.56
N ASN A 30 16.47 1.76 -3.84
CA ASN A 30 16.08 0.43 -4.31
C ASN A 30 14.98 -0.24 -3.45
N GLY A 31 15.09 -0.12 -2.13
CA GLY A 31 14.09 -0.64 -1.20
C GLY A 31 12.75 0.11 -1.29
N HIS A 32 12.78 1.42 -1.52
CA HIS A 32 11.57 2.21 -1.79
C HIS A 32 10.95 1.84 -3.15
N GLY A 33 11.75 1.80 -4.23
CA GLY A 33 11.30 1.38 -5.55
C GLY A 33 10.65 -0.01 -5.54
N THR A 34 11.27 -0.98 -4.86
CA THR A 34 10.69 -2.32 -4.68
C THR A 34 9.32 -2.28 -3.97
N ARG A 35 9.16 -1.45 -2.95
CA ARG A 35 7.87 -1.29 -2.25
C ARG A 35 6.82 -0.66 -3.15
N VAL A 36 7.19 0.38 -3.90
CA VAL A 36 6.29 1.04 -4.86
C VAL A 36 5.85 0.07 -5.94
N CYS A 37 6.76 -0.73 -6.50
CA CYS A 37 6.41 -1.78 -7.45
C CYS A 37 5.40 -2.79 -6.86
N LYS A 38 5.54 -3.17 -5.57
CA LYS A 38 4.57 -4.05 -4.91
C LYS A 38 3.20 -3.39 -4.76
N ILE A 39 3.15 -2.11 -4.41
CA ILE A 39 1.90 -1.33 -4.29
C ILE A 39 1.22 -1.23 -5.65
N LEU A 40 1.96 -0.82 -6.68
CA LEU A 40 1.45 -0.73 -8.04
C LEU A 40 0.93 -2.09 -8.52
N ARG A 41 1.69 -3.18 -8.35
CA ARG A 41 1.21 -4.52 -8.72
C ARG A 41 -0.08 -4.90 -7.98
N ALA A 42 -0.18 -4.61 -6.69
CA ALA A 42 -1.39 -4.87 -5.92
C ALA A 42 -2.60 -4.08 -6.45
N GLU A 43 -2.37 -2.84 -6.88
CA GLU A 43 -3.37 -1.97 -7.49
C GLU A 43 -3.84 -2.49 -8.85
N TRP A 44 -2.92 -2.88 -9.73
CA TRP A 44 -3.23 -3.54 -11.00
C TRP A 44 -4.10 -4.79 -10.82
N LEU A 45 -3.76 -5.63 -9.83
CA LEU A 45 -4.55 -6.81 -9.49
C LEU A 45 -5.92 -6.45 -8.90
N ARG A 46 -6.04 -5.32 -8.20
CA ARG A 46 -7.32 -4.80 -7.69
C ARG A 46 -8.22 -4.40 -8.85
N GLN A 47 -7.70 -3.65 -9.81
CA GLN A 47 -8.41 -3.26 -11.01
C GLN A 47 -8.84 -4.49 -11.82
N ALA A 48 -7.94 -5.46 -12.00
CA ALA A 48 -8.27 -6.72 -12.67
C ALA A 48 -9.47 -7.44 -12.03
N ARG A 49 -9.54 -7.48 -10.69
CA ARG A 49 -10.70 -8.04 -9.97
C ARG A 49 -11.98 -7.26 -10.26
N MET A 50 -11.93 -5.93 -10.16
CA MET A 50 -13.08 -5.08 -10.49
C MET A 50 -13.61 -5.33 -11.91
N TYR A 51 -12.72 -5.50 -12.90
CA TYR A 51 -13.12 -5.84 -14.27
C TYR A 51 -13.76 -7.23 -14.37
N ARG A 52 -13.21 -8.22 -13.68
CA ARG A 52 -13.84 -9.55 -13.61
C ARG A 52 -15.25 -9.43 -13.04
N ASP A 53 -15.40 -8.73 -11.92
CA ASP A 53 -16.72 -8.54 -11.28
C ASP A 53 -17.71 -7.85 -12.24
N ALA A 54 -17.26 -6.83 -12.98
CA ALA A 54 -18.08 -6.16 -14.00
C ALA A 54 -18.46 -7.08 -15.17
N LEU A 55 -17.53 -7.91 -15.67
CA LEU A 55 -17.80 -8.88 -16.74
C LEU A 55 -18.69 -10.04 -16.29
N PHE A 56 -18.69 -10.35 -14.99
CA PHE A 56 -19.53 -11.38 -14.43
C PHE A 56 -21.01 -11.00 -14.50
N LEU A 57 -21.35 -9.71 -14.36
CA LEU A 57 -22.73 -9.23 -14.36
C LEU A 57 -23.48 -9.56 -15.67
N PRO A 58 -22.96 -9.28 -16.90
CA PRO A 58 -23.61 -9.71 -18.13
C PRO A 58 -23.72 -11.24 -18.27
N LEU A 59 -22.73 -11.99 -17.81
CA LEU A 59 -22.74 -13.46 -17.84
C LEU A 59 -23.83 -14.06 -16.95
N LEU A 60 -24.22 -13.36 -15.87
CA LEU A 60 -25.37 -13.77 -15.05
C LEU A 60 -26.67 -13.66 -15.85
N HIS A 61 -26.83 -12.66 -16.70
CA HIS A 61 -28.03 -12.39 -17.47
C HIS A 61 -28.17 -13.24 -18.75
N ASP A 62 -27.10 -13.86 -19.25
CA ASP A 62 -27.15 -14.78 -20.39
C ASP A 62 -28.03 -16.00 -20.05
N GLN A 63 -29.00 -16.39 -20.88
CA GLN A 63 -29.85 -17.56 -20.59
C GLN A 63 -29.15 -18.90 -20.94
N HIS A 64 -28.06 -18.88 -21.71
CA HIS A 64 -27.36 -20.10 -22.13
C HIS A 64 -26.35 -20.60 -21.09
N VAL A 65 -26.85 -21.35 -20.10
CA VAL A 65 -26.06 -21.87 -18.95
C VAL A 65 -24.83 -22.69 -19.37
N MET A 66 -24.92 -23.49 -20.45
CA MET A 66 -23.89 -24.47 -20.81
C MET A 66 -22.54 -23.85 -21.22
N HIS A 67 -22.51 -22.60 -21.70
CA HIS A 67 -21.27 -21.95 -22.13
C HIS A 67 -20.72 -20.93 -21.12
N LYS A 68 -21.47 -20.60 -20.05
CA LYS A 68 -21.07 -19.57 -19.07
C LYS A 68 -19.73 -19.89 -18.41
N LYS A 69 -19.54 -21.13 -17.95
CA LYS A 69 -18.32 -21.54 -17.23
C LYS A 69 -17.08 -21.49 -18.13
N THR A 70 -17.20 -21.95 -19.38
CA THR A 70 -16.10 -21.94 -20.34
C THR A 70 -15.74 -20.51 -20.76
N ARG A 71 -16.74 -19.70 -21.12
CA ARG A 71 -16.53 -18.27 -21.46
C ARG A 71 -15.94 -17.48 -20.30
N TRP A 72 -16.44 -17.68 -19.08
CA TRP A 72 -15.90 -17.04 -17.88
C TRP A 72 -14.43 -17.40 -17.66
N ARG A 73 -14.08 -18.69 -17.73
CA ARG A 73 -12.69 -19.14 -17.60
C ARG A 73 -11.80 -18.49 -18.66
N GLU A 74 -12.27 -18.43 -19.91
CA GLU A 74 -11.55 -17.79 -21.00
C GLU A 74 -11.34 -16.29 -20.75
N TYR A 75 -12.37 -15.55 -20.34
CA TYR A 75 -12.25 -14.13 -20.00
C TYR A 75 -11.28 -13.89 -18.85
N THR A 76 -11.37 -14.69 -17.78
CA THR A 76 -10.44 -14.58 -16.66
C THR A 76 -9.00 -14.84 -17.09
N GLY A 77 -8.75 -15.87 -17.91
CA GLY A 77 -7.42 -16.17 -18.43
C GLY A 77 -6.87 -15.04 -19.31
N ARG A 78 -7.71 -14.44 -20.16
CA ARG A 78 -7.31 -13.28 -20.98
C ARG A 78 -6.99 -12.07 -20.12
N ILE A 79 -7.79 -11.77 -19.10
CA ILE A 79 -7.52 -10.67 -18.16
C ILE A 79 -6.17 -10.89 -17.47
N ASP A 80 -5.91 -12.10 -16.96
CA ASP A 80 -4.67 -12.42 -16.25
C ASP A 80 -3.45 -12.21 -17.13
N HIS A 81 -3.52 -12.71 -18.37
CA HIS A 81 -2.46 -12.56 -19.34
C HIS A 81 -2.19 -11.09 -19.70
N VAL A 82 -3.25 -10.30 -19.93
CA VAL A 82 -3.13 -8.87 -20.26
C VAL A 82 -2.55 -8.08 -19.08
N VAL A 83 -3.03 -8.33 -17.87
CA VAL A 83 -2.55 -7.65 -16.65
C VAL A 83 -1.08 -7.96 -16.41
N ASP A 84 -0.67 -9.22 -16.52
CA ASP A 84 0.74 -9.60 -16.36
C ASP A 84 1.60 -9.01 -17.48
N TYR A 85 1.16 -9.03 -18.74
CA TYR A 85 1.88 -8.45 -19.86
C TYR A 85 2.14 -6.95 -19.66
N LEU A 86 1.09 -6.20 -19.31
CA LEU A 86 1.18 -4.76 -19.07
C LEU A 86 2.06 -4.46 -17.85
N TRP A 87 1.93 -5.25 -16.78
CA TRP A 87 2.77 -5.14 -15.60
C TRP A 87 4.26 -5.38 -15.92
N GLN A 88 4.60 -6.34 -16.77
CA GLN A 88 6.00 -6.57 -17.18
C GLN A 88 6.57 -5.42 -18.02
N GLY A 89 5.74 -4.74 -18.81
CA GLY A 89 6.13 -3.50 -19.49
C GLY A 89 6.49 -2.40 -18.50
N GLU A 90 5.56 -2.12 -17.57
CA GLU A 90 5.73 -1.08 -16.57
C GLU A 90 6.87 -1.38 -15.60
N LEU A 91 7.03 -2.64 -15.19
CA LEU A 91 8.12 -3.07 -14.32
C LEU A 91 9.49 -2.86 -14.97
N ARG A 92 9.63 -3.11 -16.28
CA ARG A 92 10.86 -2.82 -17.01
C ARG A 92 11.15 -1.32 -17.02
N ARG A 93 10.15 -0.50 -17.30
CA ARG A 93 10.24 0.97 -17.25
C ARG A 93 10.70 1.45 -15.87
N LEU A 94 10.02 1.02 -14.82
CA LEU A 94 10.37 1.35 -13.43
C LEU A 94 11.79 0.88 -13.08
N ARG A 95 12.16 -0.36 -13.42
CA ARG A 95 13.52 -0.88 -13.17
C ARG A 95 14.62 -0.08 -13.86
N SER A 96 14.37 0.41 -15.07
CA SER A 96 15.33 1.25 -15.78
C SER A 96 15.61 2.58 -15.07
N GLN A 97 14.65 3.08 -14.29
CA GLN A 97 14.79 4.32 -13.50
C GLN A 97 15.54 4.08 -12.18
N PHE A 98 15.49 2.86 -11.63
CA PHE A 98 16.18 2.52 -10.37
C PHE A 98 17.63 2.06 -10.56
N SER A 99 18.04 1.68 -11.78
CA SER A 99 19.30 0.96 -12.01
C SER A 99 20.59 1.78 -11.83
N THR A 100 20.48 3.12 -11.73
CA THR A 100 21.63 4.02 -11.58
C THR A 100 21.79 4.51 -10.15
N THR A 101 21.69 3.61 -9.17
CA THR A 101 22.21 3.93 -7.83
C THR A 101 23.73 4.03 -7.94
N ARG A 102 24.26 5.23 -8.23
CA ARG A 102 25.67 5.53 -8.08
C ARG A 102 26.05 5.15 -6.64
N ARG A 103 27.07 4.32 -6.47
CA ARG A 103 27.63 4.00 -5.15
C ARG A 103 28.09 5.31 -4.49
N GLY A 104 27.25 5.82 -3.60
CA GLY A 104 27.62 6.65 -2.45
C GLY A 104 28.51 7.86 -2.70
N SER A 105 28.07 8.83 -3.49
CA SER A 105 28.39 10.21 -3.11
C SER A 105 27.53 10.52 -1.89
N THR A 106 28.14 10.79 -0.73
CA THR A 106 27.47 11.42 0.41
C THR A 106 26.53 12.51 -0.10
N GLY A 107 25.23 12.34 0.13
CA GLY A 107 24.23 13.24 -0.43
C GLY A 107 24.47 14.66 0.06
N VAL A 108 24.62 15.61 -0.86
CA VAL A 108 24.70 17.03 -0.52
C VAL A 108 23.37 17.41 0.12
N VAL A 109 23.40 17.80 1.38
CA VAL A 109 22.22 18.29 2.10
C VAL A 109 22.02 19.74 1.67
N HIS A 110 20.93 20.01 0.96
CA HIS A 110 20.54 21.36 0.61
C HIS A 110 19.66 21.93 1.72
N THR A 111 20.12 23.01 2.36
CA THR A 111 19.30 23.79 3.29
C THR A 111 18.54 24.86 2.51
N TYR A 112 17.26 25.05 2.85
CA TYR A 112 16.46 26.12 2.26
C TYR A 112 16.68 27.41 3.08
N GLY A 113 17.07 28.50 2.43
CA GLY A 113 17.18 29.82 3.06
C GLY A 113 18.48 30.10 3.83
N ASP A 114 19.64 29.64 3.34
CA ASP A 114 20.97 29.93 3.89
C ASP A 114 21.12 29.66 5.41
N ILE A 115 20.32 28.74 5.94
CA ILE A 115 20.40 28.33 7.34
C ILE A 115 21.66 27.46 7.51
N ALA A 116 22.62 27.95 8.29
CA ALA A 116 23.78 27.19 8.71
C ALA A 116 23.37 26.13 9.74
N LEU A 117 23.39 24.86 9.33
CA LEU A 117 23.16 23.74 10.24
C LEU A 117 24.48 23.29 10.88
N PRO A 118 24.49 22.90 12.17
CA PRO A 118 25.68 22.30 12.79
C PRO A 118 26.18 21.07 12.03
N ASP A 119 27.50 20.86 12.01
CA ASP A 119 28.15 19.76 11.26
C ASP A 119 27.60 18.37 11.60
N PHE A 120 27.26 18.13 12.87
CA PHE A 120 26.70 16.83 13.28
C PHE A 120 25.31 16.59 12.67
N VAL A 121 24.50 17.65 12.50
CA VAL A 121 23.19 17.59 11.85
C VAL A 121 23.37 17.37 10.35
N MET A 122 24.27 18.14 9.71
CA MET A 122 24.60 17.97 8.30
C MET A 122 25.10 16.56 7.99
N LYS A 123 25.99 16.01 8.84
CA LYS A 123 26.49 14.64 8.73
C LYS A 123 25.36 13.62 8.86
N THR A 124 24.45 13.81 9.82
CA THR A 124 23.32 12.89 10.05
C THR A 124 22.31 12.94 8.90
N LEU A 125 21.97 14.14 8.42
CA LEU A 125 21.09 14.34 7.27
C LEU A 125 21.71 13.79 5.97
N GLY A 126 23.03 13.88 5.82
CA GLY A 126 23.77 13.31 4.67
C GLY A 126 23.76 11.79 4.60
N LEU A 127 23.53 11.10 5.73
CA LEU A 127 23.26 9.64 5.75
C LEU A 127 21.86 9.31 5.18
N GLY A 128 21.00 10.32 5.06
CA GLY A 128 19.66 10.24 4.51
C GLY A 128 18.55 10.24 5.56
N PRO A 129 17.29 10.44 5.14
CA PRO A 129 16.15 10.66 6.04
C PRO A 129 15.86 9.49 6.98
N LYS A 130 16.34 8.29 6.67
CA LYS A 130 16.23 7.12 7.57
C LYS A 130 16.99 7.32 8.89
N PHE A 131 18.07 8.11 8.86
CA PHE A 131 18.90 8.40 10.03
C PHE A 131 18.45 9.67 10.78
N ALA A 132 17.56 10.46 10.17
CA ALA A 132 16.88 11.57 10.84
C ALA A 132 15.70 11.10 11.72
N VAL A 133 15.28 9.83 11.59
CA VAL A 133 14.25 9.23 12.44
C VAL A 133 14.93 8.67 13.68
N GLU A 134 14.47 9.07 14.87
CA GLU A 134 14.98 8.55 16.14
C GLU A 134 14.96 7.02 16.13
N LYS A 135 16.07 6.41 16.56
CA LYS A 135 16.22 4.95 16.59
C LYS A 135 15.09 4.39 17.46
N ARG A 136 14.40 3.35 16.96
CA ARG A 136 13.40 2.64 17.77
C ARG A 136 14.09 2.09 19.01
N ARG A 137 13.63 2.54 20.17
CA ARG A 137 14.09 2.04 21.47
C ARG A 137 13.45 0.68 21.76
N THR A 138 14.23 -0.22 22.36
CA THR A 138 13.73 -1.52 22.84
C THR A 138 12.81 -1.32 24.06
N PRO A 139 11.92 -2.28 24.40
CA PRO A 139 11.16 -2.25 25.66
C PRO A 139 12.00 -1.87 26.88
N THR A 140 13.19 -2.46 26.99
CA THR A 140 14.09 -2.25 28.12
C THR A 140 14.66 -0.84 28.13
N GLU A 141 15.03 -0.30 26.95
CA GLU A 141 15.50 1.09 26.81
C GLU A 141 14.39 2.10 27.12
N LEU A 142 13.15 1.81 26.74
CA LEU A 142 11.99 2.64 27.08
C LEU A 142 11.70 2.63 28.58
N LEU A 143 11.74 1.46 29.22
CA LEU A 143 11.62 1.35 30.69
C LEU A 143 12.76 2.06 31.41
N ALA A 144 13.98 1.95 30.90
CA ALA A 144 15.12 2.69 31.44
C ALA A 144 14.92 4.21 31.33
N THR A 145 14.32 4.68 30.23
CA THR A 145 13.96 6.09 30.05
C THR A 145 12.93 6.53 31.08
N VAL A 146 11.87 5.74 31.31
CA VAL A 146 10.85 6.03 32.34
C VAL A 146 11.48 6.12 33.73
N ARG A 147 12.36 5.17 34.09
CA ARG A 147 13.09 5.21 35.36
C ARG A 147 13.99 6.43 35.50
N GLN A 148 14.68 6.81 34.41
CA GLN A 148 15.53 8.00 34.42
C GLN A 148 14.70 9.27 34.64
N VAL A 149 13.55 9.40 33.98
CA VAL A 149 12.64 10.54 34.18
C VAL A 149 12.11 10.57 35.60
N ALA A 150 11.67 9.43 36.13
CA ALA A 150 11.21 9.34 37.52
C ALA A 150 12.30 9.71 38.54
N ASN A 151 13.55 9.29 38.31
CA ASN A 151 14.67 9.65 39.18
C ASN A 151 15.05 11.14 39.13
N CYS A 152 14.64 11.85 38.08
CA CYS A 152 14.82 13.31 37.97
C CYS A 152 13.62 14.10 38.51
N ALA A 153 12.50 13.44 38.84
CA ALA A 153 11.32 14.08 39.38
C ALA A 153 11.49 14.36 40.88
N PRO A 154 10.76 15.35 41.44
CA PRO A 154 10.61 15.50 42.87
C PRO A 154 10.11 14.20 43.52
N PRO A 155 10.50 13.91 44.78
CA PRO A 155 10.16 12.64 45.42
C PRO A 155 8.64 12.40 45.48
N GLU A 156 7.86 13.47 45.63
CA GLU A 156 6.39 13.46 45.65
C GLU A 156 5.76 13.02 44.32
N ASP A 157 6.45 13.22 43.19
CA ASP A 157 5.94 12.94 41.84
C ASP A 157 6.52 11.66 41.22
N THR A 158 7.48 11.00 41.89
CA THR A 158 8.19 9.83 41.34
C THR A 158 7.23 8.72 40.91
N ASP A 159 6.28 8.34 41.78
CA ASP A 159 5.31 7.27 41.52
C ASP A 159 4.34 7.64 40.39
N ARG A 160 3.98 8.92 40.30
CA ARG A 160 3.17 9.46 39.20
C ARG A 160 3.94 9.39 37.88
N CYS A 161 5.21 9.80 37.85
CA CYS A 161 6.04 9.72 36.64
C CYS A 161 6.25 8.27 36.17
N VAL A 162 6.42 7.33 37.09
CA VAL A 162 6.53 5.90 36.75
C VAL A 162 5.21 5.37 36.20
N SER A 163 4.09 5.64 36.86
CA SER A 163 2.78 5.14 36.42
C SER A 163 2.37 5.72 35.07
N GLU A 164 2.47 7.03 34.86
CA GLU A 164 2.18 7.67 33.57
C GLU A 164 3.13 7.17 32.46
N GLY A 165 4.43 7.02 32.77
CA GLY A 165 5.41 6.48 31.84
C GLY A 165 5.09 5.04 31.41
N LEU A 166 4.67 4.19 32.34
CA LEU A 166 4.24 2.82 32.05
C LEU A 166 2.94 2.78 31.25
N ASP A 167 1.98 3.64 31.55
CA ASP A 167 0.72 3.77 30.82
C ASP A 167 0.95 4.10 29.34
N VAL A 168 1.87 5.00 29.03
CA VAL A 168 2.25 5.31 27.64
C VAL A 168 2.82 4.06 26.95
N LEU A 169 3.71 3.32 27.62
CA LEU A 169 4.30 2.10 27.07
C LEU A 169 3.28 0.97 26.85
N LEU A 170 2.27 0.88 27.72
CA LEU A 170 1.17 -0.07 27.60
C LEU A 170 0.18 0.33 26.51
N ARG A 171 -0.06 1.63 26.30
CA ARG A 171 -0.90 2.11 25.19
C ARG A 171 -0.25 1.86 23.83
N GLU A 172 1.07 1.94 23.73
CA GLU A 172 1.80 1.58 22.50
C GLU A 172 1.78 0.08 22.21
N ARG A 173 1.48 -0.74 23.21
CA ARG A 173 1.36 -2.19 23.09
C ARG A 173 -0.04 -2.58 23.53
N SER A 174 -1.04 -2.37 22.69
CA SER A 174 -2.40 -2.88 22.92
C SER A 174 -2.34 -4.36 23.33
N CYS A 175 -2.31 -4.60 24.64
CA CYS A 175 -2.05 -5.91 25.19
C CYS A 175 -3.32 -6.73 25.00
N HIS A 176 -3.15 -8.01 24.67
CA HIS A 176 -4.28 -8.89 24.37
C HIS A 176 -5.32 -8.97 25.49
N HIS A 177 -4.93 -8.64 26.73
CA HIS A 177 -5.78 -8.72 27.91
C HIS A 177 -6.69 -7.48 28.07
N VAL A 178 -6.31 -6.33 27.51
CA VAL A 178 -7.15 -5.12 27.47
C VAL A 178 -7.91 -5.02 26.14
N LEU A 179 -7.50 -5.79 25.13
CA LEU A 179 -8.15 -5.80 23.81
C LEU A 179 -9.64 -6.13 23.90
N GLU A 180 -10.03 -7.10 24.72
CA GLU A 180 -11.44 -7.50 24.88
C GLU A 180 -12.27 -6.36 25.48
N ALA A 181 -11.84 -5.81 26.62
CA ALA A 181 -12.51 -4.68 27.26
C ALA A 181 -12.56 -3.44 26.35
N SER A 182 -11.49 -3.15 25.62
CA SER A 182 -11.43 -2.04 24.68
C SER A 182 -12.34 -2.23 23.47
N LEU A 183 -12.40 -3.46 22.92
CA LEU A 183 -13.28 -3.79 21.81
C LEU A 183 -14.76 -3.71 22.23
N LEU A 184 -15.09 -4.22 23.42
CA LEU A 184 -16.44 -4.11 23.99
C LEU A 184 -16.86 -2.66 24.16
N ALA A 185 -16.04 -1.84 24.83
CA ALA A 185 -16.32 -0.41 25.02
C ALA A 185 -16.48 0.34 23.69
N GLN A 186 -15.69 -0.01 22.67
CA GLN A 186 -15.84 0.57 21.33
C GLN A 186 -17.13 0.12 20.63
N SER A 187 -17.50 -1.16 20.74
CA SER A 187 -18.75 -1.66 20.18
C SER A 187 -19.97 -1.00 20.81
N GLU A 188 -20.01 -0.89 22.14
CA GLU A 188 -21.11 -0.23 22.87
C GLU A 188 -21.23 1.25 22.48
N ARG A 189 -20.10 1.95 22.33
CA ARG A 189 -20.11 3.35 21.88
C ARG A 189 -20.71 3.46 20.48
N LEU A 190 -20.33 2.59 19.54
CA LEU A 190 -20.85 2.63 18.18
C LEU A 190 -22.33 2.25 18.10
N GLU A 191 -22.79 1.28 18.89
CA GLU A 191 -24.22 0.96 18.98
C GLU A 191 -25.02 2.16 19.51
N ARG A 192 -24.48 2.91 20.48
CA ARG A 192 -25.10 4.14 21.00
C ARG A 192 -25.21 5.26 19.96
N GLU A 193 -24.26 5.33 19.03
CA GLU A 193 -24.28 6.26 17.88
C GLU A 193 -25.21 5.78 16.74
N GLY A 194 -25.95 4.69 16.94
CA GLY A 194 -26.93 4.17 15.98
C GLY A 194 -26.36 3.24 14.91
N TYR A 195 -25.11 2.79 15.05
CA TYR A 195 -24.55 1.79 14.13
C TYR A 195 -25.14 0.40 14.45
N PRO A 196 -25.71 -0.32 13.46
CA PRO A 196 -26.31 -1.62 13.71
C PRO A 196 -25.24 -2.66 14.05
N ARG A 197 -25.49 -3.48 15.07
CA ARG A 197 -24.58 -4.54 15.54
C ARG A 197 -24.10 -5.48 14.43
N THR A 198 -24.96 -5.78 13.46
CA THR A 198 -24.64 -6.60 12.28
C THR A 198 -23.51 -6.01 11.44
N LEU A 199 -23.45 -4.68 11.31
CA LEU A 199 -22.36 -3.98 10.61
C LEU A 199 -21.05 -4.10 11.39
N LEU A 200 -21.09 -3.92 12.71
CA LEU A 200 -19.92 -4.02 13.58
C LEU A 200 -19.30 -5.43 13.54
N VAL A 201 -20.15 -6.47 13.58
CA VAL A 201 -19.72 -7.87 13.42
C VAL A 201 -19.09 -8.10 12.04
N SER A 202 -19.72 -7.61 10.97
CA SER A 202 -19.20 -7.74 9.60
C SER A 202 -17.80 -7.11 9.44
N VAL A 203 -17.59 -5.92 10.03
CA VAL A 203 -16.30 -5.24 10.04
C VAL A 203 -15.26 -6.02 10.86
N ALA A 204 -15.62 -6.49 12.05
CA ALA A 204 -14.75 -7.31 12.90
C ALA A 204 -14.30 -8.59 12.19
N GLU A 205 -15.23 -9.29 11.53
CA GLU A 205 -14.92 -10.45 10.71
C GLU A 205 -14.02 -10.12 9.51
N ALA A 206 -14.26 -8.99 8.84
CA ALA A 206 -13.43 -8.54 7.73
C ALA A 206 -11.99 -8.27 8.19
N MET A 207 -11.81 -7.63 9.34
CA MET A 207 -10.51 -7.42 9.98
C MET A 207 -9.85 -8.75 10.37
N HIS A 208 -10.61 -9.69 10.95
CA HIS A 208 -10.11 -11.02 11.28
C HIS A 208 -9.66 -11.80 10.03
N ARG A 209 -10.46 -11.80 8.96
CA ARG A 209 -10.12 -12.41 7.66
C ARG A 209 -8.87 -11.78 7.06
N LYS A 210 -8.73 -10.45 7.14
CA LYS A 210 -7.54 -9.72 6.68
C LYS A 210 -6.30 -10.12 7.49
N ARG A 211 -6.42 -10.21 8.82
CA ARG A 211 -5.34 -10.66 9.70
C ARG A 211 -4.93 -12.10 9.42
N LYS A 212 -5.89 -13.01 9.24
CA LYS A 212 -5.61 -14.42 8.92
C LYS A 212 -4.83 -14.54 7.60
N ARG A 213 -5.22 -13.78 6.57
CA ARG A 213 -4.49 -13.72 5.28
C ARG A 213 -3.06 -13.17 5.41
N LEU A 214 -2.82 -12.26 6.36
CA LEU A 214 -1.48 -11.73 6.64
C LEU A 214 -0.63 -12.67 7.50
N GLY A 215 -1.27 -13.41 8.42
CA GLY A 215 -0.62 -14.36 9.33
C GLY A 215 -0.14 -15.66 8.65
N THR A 216 -0.83 -16.12 7.61
CA THR A 216 -0.42 -17.35 6.87
C THR A 216 0.86 -17.16 6.03
N VAL A 217 1.41 -15.95 5.93
CA VAL A 217 2.61 -15.66 5.12
C VAL A 217 3.90 -15.56 5.97
N CYS A 218 3.83 -15.73 7.29
CA CYS A 218 4.97 -15.42 8.17
C CYS A 218 5.32 -16.54 9.16
N ASN A 219 5.78 -17.69 8.67
CA ASN A 219 6.73 -18.53 9.43
C ASN A 219 8.14 -18.23 8.91
N SER A 220 8.70 -17.10 9.36
CA SER A 220 10.13 -16.80 9.52
C SER A 220 10.28 -15.32 9.90
N ASP A 221 10.75 -15.10 11.12
CA ASP A 221 11.41 -13.92 11.67
C ASP A 221 11.02 -12.50 11.18
N GLY A 222 10.32 -11.80 12.08
CA GLY A 222 10.84 -10.53 12.58
C GLY A 222 10.42 -9.21 11.92
N THR A 223 9.46 -8.53 12.57
CA THR A 223 9.48 -7.07 12.89
C THR A 223 9.06 -5.98 11.88
N THR A 224 8.39 -6.25 10.76
CA THR A 224 8.02 -5.15 9.81
C THR A 224 6.57 -5.09 9.30
N ALA A 225 5.64 -5.90 9.82
CA ALA A 225 4.29 -5.97 9.27
C ALA A 225 3.42 -4.72 9.54
N GLU A 226 3.57 -4.08 10.70
CA GLU A 226 2.61 -3.08 11.20
C GLU A 226 2.85 -1.65 10.66
N LYS A 227 4.05 -1.35 10.12
CA LYS A 227 4.35 -0.07 9.45
C LYS A 227 3.72 0.06 8.06
N ARG A 228 3.10 -1.00 7.51
CA ARG A 228 2.64 -1.03 6.11
C ARG A 228 1.27 -0.39 5.90
N GLU A 229 0.45 -0.20 6.92
CA GLU A 229 -0.97 0.10 6.71
C GLU A 229 -1.30 1.60 6.62
N LYS A 230 -0.56 2.49 7.30
CA LYS A 230 -0.84 3.94 7.29
C LYS A 230 -0.21 4.72 6.12
N ALA A 231 0.83 4.20 5.46
CA ALA A 231 1.47 4.87 4.32
C ALA A 231 0.79 4.59 2.96
N ILE A 232 -0.11 3.61 2.88
CA ILE A 232 -0.76 3.19 1.62
C ILE A 232 -1.98 4.07 1.30
N LEU A 233 -2.59 4.72 2.30
CA LEU A 233 -3.81 5.50 2.11
C LEU A 233 -3.57 6.94 1.61
N SER A 234 -2.39 7.53 1.83
CA SER A 234 -2.10 8.90 1.41
C SER A 234 -1.49 9.04 0.00
N LEU A 235 -0.83 8.01 -0.53
CA LEU A 235 -0.25 8.05 -1.89
C LEU A 235 -1.21 7.57 -3.00
N GLY A 236 -2.31 6.90 -2.64
CA GLY A 236 -3.19 6.25 -3.62
C GLY A 236 -4.05 7.21 -4.45
N LEU A 237 -4.37 8.40 -3.95
CA LEU A 237 -5.44 9.24 -4.51
C LEU A 237 -5.06 10.10 -5.71
N LEU A 238 -3.77 10.33 -5.98
CA LEU A 238 -3.32 11.25 -7.06
C LEU A 238 -2.92 10.57 -8.38
N THR A 239 -2.78 9.24 -8.42
CA THR A 239 -2.38 8.50 -9.65
C THR A 239 -3.53 7.73 -10.32
N LEU A 240 -4.74 7.80 -9.74
CA LEU A 240 -5.87 6.92 -10.08
C LEU A 240 -6.71 7.33 -11.31
N SER A 241 -6.62 8.58 -11.80
CA SER A 241 -7.51 9.03 -12.89
C SER A 241 -7.06 8.53 -14.27
N GLY A 242 -5.75 8.52 -14.56
CA GLY A 242 -5.23 8.11 -15.87
C GLY A 242 -5.23 6.59 -16.09
N VAL A 243 -4.84 5.81 -15.07
CA VAL A 243 -4.72 4.35 -15.19
C VAL A 243 -6.09 3.67 -15.27
N HIS A 244 -7.12 4.22 -14.61
CA HIS A 244 -8.48 3.70 -14.70
C HIS A 244 -9.09 3.86 -16.10
N ALA A 245 -8.95 5.04 -16.72
CA ALA A 245 -9.45 5.27 -18.08
C ALA A 245 -8.76 4.34 -19.10
N PHE A 246 -7.48 4.09 -18.92
CA PHE A 246 -6.66 3.23 -19.77
C PHE A 246 -7.11 1.76 -19.77
N LEU A 247 -7.37 1.17 -18.60
CA LEU A 247 -7.85 -0.21 -18.51
C LEU A 247 -9.30 -0.36 -19.00
N LEU A 248 -10.14 0.67 -18.80
CA LEU A 248 -11.54 0.66 -19.22
C LEU A 248 -11.64 0.66 -20.75
N LEU A 249 -10.88 1.54 -21.41
CA LEU A 249 -10.79 1.60 -22.87
C LEU A 249 -10.27 0.28 -23.45
N ARG A 250 -9.25 -0.33 -22.84
CA ARG A 250 -8.70 -1.61 -23.31
C ARG A 250 -9.65 -2.78 -23.14
N VAL A 251 -10.39 -2.85 -22.04
CA VAL A 251 -11.39 -3.90 -21.84
C VAL A 251 -12.57 -3.71 -22.78
N CYS A 252 -13.06 -2.48 -22.96
CA CYS A 252 -14.10 -2.17 -23.93
C CYS A 252 -13.68 -2.52 -25.37
N GLU A 253 -12.44 -2.25 -25.77
CA GLU A 253 -11.90 -2.65 -27.08
C GLU A 253 -11.81 -4.17 -27.25
N ILE A 254 -11.33 -4.90 -26.22
CA ILE A 254 -11.24 -6.36 -26.26
C ILE A 254 -12.63 -7.00 -26.37
N LEU A 255 -13.64 -6.40 -25.73
CA LEU A 255 -15.04 -6.84 -25.82
C LEU A 255 -15.68 -6.45 -27.17
N ALA A 256 -15.32 -5.29 -27.73
CA ALA A 256 -15.79 -4.84 -29.03
C ALA A 256 -15.17 -5.62 -30.21
N PHE A 257 -14.05 -6.32 -29.98
CA PHE A 257 -13.36 -7.14 -30.98
C PHE A 257 -13.81 -8.61 -31.01
N GLN A 258 -15.05 -8.91 -30.60
CA GLN A 258 -15.67 -10.17 -31.01
C GLN A 258 -16.13 -10.03 -32.46
N PRO A 259 -15.55 -10.77 -33.43
CA PRO A 259 -16.11 -10.80 -34.77
C PRO A 259 -17.56 -11.29 -34.67
N PRO A 260 -18.51 -10.69 -35.40
CA PRO A 260 -19.89 -11.16 -35.41
C PRO A 260 -19.86 -12.64 -35.83
N HIS A 261 -20.19 -13.52 -34.89
CA HIS A 261 -20.32 -14.93 -35.18
C HIS A 261 -21.58 -15.10 -36.03
N GLY A 262 -21.39 -15.27 -37.35
CA GLY A 262 -22.41 -15.77 -38.26
C GLY A 262 -23.17 -14.71 -39.07
N VAL A 263 -22.51 -14.19 -40.11
CA VAL A 263 -23.15 -14.15 -41.43
C VAL A 263 -22.44 -15.26 -42.22
N LEU A 264 -23.11 -16.40 -42.35
CA LEU A 264 -22.87 -17.41 -43.38
C LEU A 264 -24.06 -17.34 -44.32
#